data_AF-A0A2J8MMJ5-F1
#
_entry.id   AF-A0A2J8MMJ5-F1
#
_cell.length_a   1.000
_cell.length_b   1.000
_cell.length_c   1.000
_cell.angle_alpha   90.00
_cell.angle_beta   90.00
_cell.angle_gamma   90.00
#
_symmetry.space_group_name_H-M   'P 1'
#
loop_
_entity.id
_entity.type
_entity.pdbx_description
1 polymer ?
#
loop_
_entity_poly.entity_id
_entity_poly.type
_entity_poly.pdbx_seq_one_letter_code
_entity_poly.pdbx_strand_id
1 'polypeptide(L)' 'AYPAAYGQISQAFPQPPPMIPQQQREGFVSFDNPASAQTAIQAMNGFQIGMKRLKVQLKRPKDANRPY' A
#
# COMPACT_ATOMS: atom_id res chain seq x y z
N ALA A 1 -41.90 -23.41 -40.72
CA ALA A 1 -40.77 -23.74 -39.83
C ALA A 1 -39.86 -22.52 -39.78
N TYR A 2 -39.88 -21.77 -38.68
CA TYR A 2 -38.95 -20.65 -38.48
C TYR A 2 -37.71 -21.21 -37.78
N PRO A 3 -36.53 -21.19 -38.42
CA PRO A 3 -35.31 -21.52 -37.70
C PRO A 3 -35.00 -20.35 -36.75
N ALA A 4 -35.34 -20.51 -35.47
CA ALA A 4 -34.84 -19.62 -34.43
C ALA A 4 -33.32 -19.88 -34.30
N ALA A 5 -32.53 -19.07 -34.99
CA ALA A 5 -31.10 -18.95 -34.71
C ALA A 5 -30.98 -18.29 -33.33
N TYR A 6 -30.96 -19.11 -32.28
CA TYR A 6 -30.61 -18.69 -30.94
C TYR A 6 -29.15 -18.20 -30.98
N GLY A 7 -28.98 -16.93 -31.32
CA GLY A 7 -27.73 -16.21 -31.18
C GLY A 7 -27.29 -16.33 -29.73
N GLN A 8 -26.07 -16.83 -29.55
CA GLN A 8 -25.35 -16.88 -28.29
C GLN A 8 -25.31 -15.46 -27.71
N ILE A 9 -26.30 -15.11 -26.88
CA ILE A 9 -26.22 -13.91 -26.06
C ILE A 9 -25.16 -14.18 -24.99
N SER A 10 -23.91 -13.85 -25.30
CA SER A 10 -22.85 -13.80 -24.31
C SER A 10 -23.24 -12.74 -23.27
N GLN A 11 -23.86 -13.18 -22.18
CA GLN A 11 -24.09 -12.34 -21.01
C GLN A 11 -22.71 -11.97 -20.47
N ALA A 12 -22.20 -10.79 -20.88
CA ALA A 12 -21.03 -10.20 -20.26
C ALA A 12 -21.44 -9.78 -18.85
N PHE A 13 -21.24 -10.68 -17.89
CA PHE A 13 -21.28 -10.30 -16.48
C PHE A 13 -20.33 -9.11 -16.30
N PRO A 14 -20.77 -7.99 -15.71
CA PRO A 14 -19.88 -6.87 -15.44
C PRO A 14 -18.73 -7.38 -14.57
N GLN A 15 -17.53 -7.40 -15.13
CA GLN A 15 -16.35 -7.80 -14.37
C GLN A 15 -16.17 -6.79 -13.23
N PRO A 16 -15.99 -7.24 -11.98
CA PRO A 16 -15.65 -6.32 -10.90
C PRO A 16 -14.36 -5.59 -11.30
N PRO A 17 -14.25 -4.29 -10.98
CA PRO A 17 -13.09 -3.50 -11.34
C PRO A 17 -11.81 -4.20 -10.84
N PRO A 18 -10.75 -4.27 -11.67
CA PRO A 18 -9.52 -4.92 -11.27
C PRO A 18 -9.00 -4.24 -10.00
N MET A 19 -8.83 -5.03 -8.94
CA MET A 19 -8.23 -4.56 -7.69
C MET A 19 -6.73 -4.34 -7.95
N ILE A 20 -6.39 -3.15 -8.46
CA ILE A 20 -4.99 -2.76 -8.66
C ILE A 20 -4.32 -2.78 -7.28
N PRO A 21 -3.21 -3.51 -7.09
CA PRO A 21 -2.51 -3.52 -5.82
C PRO A 21 -2.15 -2.10 -5.44
N GLN A 22 -2.63 -1.65 -4.28
CA GLN A 22 -2.39 -0.27 -3.90
C GLN A 22 -0.89 -0.10 -3.59
N GLN A 23 -0.19 0.58 -4.50
CA GLN A 23 1.25 0.80 -4.43
C GLN A 23 1.65 1.26 -3.02
N GLN A 24 2.44 0.44 -2.32
CA GLN A 24 3.05 0.82 -1.06
C GLN A 24 4.24 1.70 -1.43
N ARG A 25 4.17 2.98 -1.04
CA ARG A 25 5.29 3.92 -1.20
C ARG A 25 6.00 4.00 0.13
N GLU A 26 7.25 3.53 0.15
CA GLU A 26 8.16 3.68 1.27
C GLU A 26 9.28 4.65 0.86
N GLY A 27 9.78 5.44 1.81
CA GLY A 27 10.86 6.40 1.59
C GLY A 27 11.73 6.54 2.83
N PHE A 28 12.98 6.93 2.65
CA PHE A 28 13.91 7.24 3.73
C PHE A 28 14.10 8.74 3.84
N VAL A 29 14.13 9.25 5.07
CA VAL A 29 14.42 10.64 5.39
C VAL A 29 15.57 10.67 6.37
N SER A 30 16.58 11.50 6.09
CA SER A 30 17.68 11.77 7.00
C SER A 30 17.45 13.10 7.69
N PHE A 31 17.61 13.12 9.01
CA PHE A 31 17.57 14.33 9.82
C PHE A 31 18.99 14.72 10.21
N ASP A 32 19.18 16.01 10.45
CA ASP A 32 20.39 16.61 11.00
C ASP A 32 20.65 16.18 12.45
N ASN A 33 19.59 15.98 13.23
CA ASN A 33 19.68 15.60 14.63
C ASN A 33 18.68 14.48 15.01
N PRO A 34 19.01 13.64 15.99
CA PRO A 34 18.18 12.50 16.38
C PRO A 34 16.89 12.92 17.11
N ALA A 35 16.88 14.07 17.79
CA ALA A 35 15.69 14.56 18.49
C ALA A 35 14.56 14.88 17.49
N SER A 36 14.88 15.58 16.41
CA SER A 36 13.97 15.88 15.31
C SER A 36 13.41 14.61 14.67
N ALA A 37 14.25 13.57 14.48
CA ALA A 37 13.78 12.28 13.97
C ALA A 37 12.75 11.62 14.92
N GLN A 38 12.97 11.68 16.23
CA GLN A 38 12.03 11.13 17.21
C GLN A 38 10.71 11.91 17.23
N THR A 39 10.77 13.25 17.22
CA THR A 39 9.56 14.09 17.15
C THR A 39 8.74 13.78 15.90
N ALA A 40 9.40 13.62 14.74
CA ALA A 40 8.73 13.25 13.50
C ALA A 40 8.05 11.88 13.58
N ILE A 41 8.71 10.87 14.18
CA ILE A 41 8.10 9.55 14.41
C ILE A 41 6.87 9.67 15.29
N GLN A 42 6.94 10.39 16.41
CA GLN A 42 5.82 10.53 17.33
C GLN A 42 4.62 11.26 16.68
N ALA A 43 4.90 12.29 15.88
CA ALA A 43 3.86 13.08 15.24
C ALA A 43 3.20 12.35 14.04
N MET A 44 3.97 11.58 13.27
CA MET A 44 3.53 11.05 11.97
C MET A 44 3.26 9.54 11.98
N ASN A 45 3.85 8.78 12.91
CA ASN A 45 3.59 7.35 13.01
C ASN A 45 2.13 7.12 13.40
N GLY A 46 1.39 6.51 12.49
CA GLY A 46 -0.02 6.26 12.68
C GLY A 46 -0.95 7.35 12.16
N PHE A 47 -0.43 8.38 11.49
CA PHE A 47 -1.25 9.38 10.83
C PHE A 47 -2.08 8.75 9.71
N GLN A 48 -3.39 9.00 9.70
CA GLN A 48 -4.31 8.40 8.73
C GLN A 48 -4.49 9.30 7.50
N ILE A 49 -4.31 8.74 6.31
CA ILE A 49 -4.54 9.39 5.02
C ILE A 49 -5.50 8.52 4.21
N GLY A 50 -6.74 9.00 4.06
CA GLY A 50 -7.82 8.22 3.45
C GLY A 50 -8.06 6.92 4.21
N MET A 51 -7.91 5.79 3.52
CA MET A 51 -8.07 4.44 4.07
C MET A 51 -6.75 3.81 4.55
N LYS A 52 -5.64 4.58 4.57
CA LYS A 52 -4.31 4.09 4.95
C LYS A 52 -3.79 4.78 6.20
N ARG A 53 -2.97 4.08 6.97
CA ARG A 53 -2.27 4.60 8.15
C ARG A 53 -0.75 4.60 7.88
N LEU A 54 -0.11 5.74 8.07
CA LEU A 54 1.32 5.89 7.86
C LEU A 54 2.10 5.11 8.92
N LYS A 55 3.19 4.47 8.50
CA LYS A 55 4.17 3.84 9.39
C LYS A 55 5.46 4.62 9.30
N VAL A 56 5.88 5.21 10.42
CA VAL A 56 7.13 5.95 10.51
C VAL A 56 7.99 5.30 11.58
N GLN A 57 9.21 4.92 11.21
CA GLN A 57 10.10 4.14 12.07
C GLN A 57 11.56 4.48 11.77
N LEU A 58 12.44 4.23 12.74
CA LEU A 58 13.89 4.32 12.53
C LEU A 58 14.35 3.21 11.58
N LYS A 59 15.35 3.53 10.74
CA LYS A 59 16.02 2.55 9.90
C LYS A 59 16.71 1.52 10.79
N ARG A 60 16.40 0.24 10.61
CA ARG A 60 17.11 -0.84 11.32
C ARG A 60 18.54 -0.95 10.77
N PRO A 61 19.58 -0.90 11.63
CA PRO A 61 20.94 -1.16 11.18
C PRO A 61 21.00 -2.59 10.64
N LYS A 62 21.67 -2.80 9.50
CA LYS A 62 21.77 -4.12 8.86
C LYS A 62 22.51 -5.14 9.75
N ASP A 63 23.33 -4.64 10.68
CA ASP A 63 24.15 -5.43 11.59
C ASP A 63 23.51 -5.66 12.97
N ALA A 64 22.35 -5.08 13.27
CA ALA A 64 21.70 -5.22 14.59
C ALA A 64 21.18 -6.64 14.88
N ASN A 65 21.27 -7.56 13.91
CA ASN A 65 20.74 -8.92 14.00
C ASN A 65 21.82 -10.02 13.99
N ARG A 66 23.10 -9.66 14.18
CA ARG A 66 24.17 -10.63 14.42
C ARG A 66 24.52 -10.65 15.91
N PRO A 67 23.94 -11.57 16.71
CA PRO A 67 24.66 -12.04 17.88
C PRO A 67 25.92 -12.72 17.34
N TYR A 68 27.09 -12.24 17.74
CA TYR A 68 28.37 -12.86 17.38
C TYR A 68 28.37 -14.36 17.68
#